data_AF-A0A2V5WRC0-F1
#
_entry.id   AF-A0A2V5WRC0-F1
#
_cell.length_a   1.000
_cell.length_b   1.000
_cell.length_c   1.000
_cell.angle_alpha   90.00
_cell.angle_beta   90.00
_cell.angle_gamma   90.00
#
_symmetry.space_group_name_H-M   'P 1'
#
loop_
_entity.id
_entity.type
_entity.pdbx_description
1 polymer ?
#
loop_
_entity_poly.entity_id
_entity_poly.type
_entity_poly.pdbx_seq_one_letter_code
_entity_poly.pdbx_strand_id
1 'polypeptide(L)'
;MMDVRTAAALGLRIIALWLLVASAFGQSPSPSPSSISPDKKWQYIGGDAPKIVEADSNQVALEFSEGCSLGGFGENSTVFWPPDSRRLAFYSCGEGKEHLTLLYQLRDARWVALKTPGDGDKLFERVGNIIEAQAKRKGLPKKTFLHMQWWKVEPERWLDSRTLAIHVSMAEVVHRDNGEYVGPSFGTDLLLTVEFDDAGDWKIVKTHRMSEKEIKKFEH
;
A
#
# COMPACT_ATOMS: atom_id res chain seq x y z
N MET A 1 -90.72 8.16 -0.45
CA MET A 1 -90.73 8.05 1.04
C MET A 1 -89.33 8.42 1.50
N MET A 2 -89.21 9.52 2.24
CA MET A 2 -87.96 10.11 2.75
C MET A 2 -87.27 9.15 3.74
N ASP A 3 -85.94 9.13 3.80
CA ASP A 3 -85.24 9.81 4.90
C ASP A 3 -83.73 9.98 4.65
N VAL A 4 -83.22 11.03 5.28
CA VAL A 4 -81.90 11.65 5.22
C VAL A 4 -80.99 11.02 6.29
N ARG A 5 -79.66 10.94 6.07
CA ARG A 5 -78.59 11.41 6.99
C ARG A 5 -77.23 10.66 6.89
N THR A 6 -76.27 11.41 6.35
CA THR A 6 -74.96 11.77 6.96
C THR A 6 -73.76 10.80 6.98
N ALA A 7 -72.61 11.42 6.70
CA ALA A 7 -71.21 11.09 7.05
C ALA A 7 -70.46 10.17 6.07
N ALA A 8 -69.69 10.71 5.12
CA ALA A 8 -68.35 11.30 5.26
C ALA A 8 -67.24 10.25 5.37
N ALA A 9 -66.47 10.06 4.30
CA ALA A 9 -65.06 9.66 4.36
C ALA A 9 -64.37 10.04 3.04
N LEU A 10 -63.54 11.09 3.09
CA LEU A 10 -62.57 11.44 2.07
C LEU A 10 -61.56 10.28 1.93
N GLY A 11 -61.53 9.62 0.77
CA GLY A 11 -60.46 8.71 0.39
C GLY A 11 -59.25 9.50 -0.13
N LEU A 12 -58.37 9.90 0.78
CA LEU A 12 -57.09 10.54 0.49
C LEU A 12 -56.15 9.51 -0.19
N ARG A 13 -55.72 9.79 -1.44
CA ARG A 13 -54.76 8.97 -2.17
C ARG A 13 -53.37 9.14 -1.53
N ILE A 14 -52.87 8.11 -0.86
CA ILE A 14 -51.50 8.07 -0.34
C ILE A 14 -50.55 7.77 -1.52
N ILE A 15 -49.79 8.77 -1.93
CA ILE A 15 -48.62 8.60 -2.80
C ILE A 15 -47.46 8.17 -1.89
N ALA A 16 -47.07 6.90 -1.98
CA ALA A 16 -45.88 6.39 -1.31
C ALA A 16 -44.63 6.96 -2.01
N LEU A 17 -44.05 8.00 -1.43
CA LEU A 17 -42.77 8.56 -1.82
C LEU A 17 -41.67 7.65 -1.26
N TRP A 18 -41.12 6.77 -2.11
CA TRP A 18 -39.92 6.01 -1.78
C TRP A 18 -38.73 6.97 -1.74
N LEU A 19 -38.32 7.36 -0.53
CA LEU A 19 -37.02 7.97 -0.28
C LEU A 19 -35.95 6.90 -0.51
N LEU A 20 -35.40 6.88 -1.72
CA LEU A 20 -34.11 6.27 -2.01
C LEU A 20 -33.04 7.02 -1.21
N VAL A 21 -32.73 6.53 -0.01
CA VAL A 21 -31.47 6.86 0.66
C VAL A 21 -30.39 6.12 -0.11
N ALA A 22 -29.86 6.77 -1.15
CA ALA A 22 -28.61 6.37 -1.73
C ALA A 22 -27.53 6.62 -0.67
N SER A 23 -27.15 5.58 0.06
CA SER A 23 -25.87 5.57 0.78
C SER A 23 -24.78 5.67 -0.27
N ALA A 24 -24.44 6.90 -0.65
CA ALA A 24 -23.17 7.21 -1.25
C ALA A 24 -22.12 6.84 -0.19
N PHE A 25 -21.57 5.64 -0.30
CA PHE A 25 -20.25 5.34 0.23
C PHE A 25 -19.30 6.27 -0.53
N GLY A 26 -19.19 7.50 -0.04
CA GLY A 26 -18.09 8.38 -0.41
C GLY A 26 -16.83 7.65 -0.01
N GLN A 27 -16.09 7.14 -0.99
CA GLN A 27 -14.67 6.94 -0.82
C GLN A 27 -14.10 8.33 -0.52
N SER A 28 -13.93 8.64 0.77
CA SER A 28 -13.07 9.75 1.16
C SER A 28 -11.73 9.52 0.47
N PRO A 29 -11.21 10.48 -0.30
CA PRO A 29 -9.87 10.33 -0.87
C PRO A 29 -8.91 10.15 0.31
N SER A 30 -8.25 9.00 0.37
CA SER A 30 -7.17 8.78 1.31
C SER A 30 -6.13 9.88 1.15
N PRO A 31 -5.58 10.42 2.25
CA PRO A 31 -4.61 11.49 2.16
C PRO A 31 -3.39 11.02 1.38
N SER A 32 -2.89 11.88 0.49
CA SER A 32 -1.55 11.79 -0.07
C SER A 32 -0.51 11.72 1.06
N PRO A 33 0.72 11.27 0.79
CA PRO A 33 1.78 11.28 1.79
C PRO A 33 1.87 12.64 2.48
N SER A 34 1.92 12.59 3.80
CA SER A 34 1.89 13.77 4.66
C SER A 34 2.87 13.56 5.79
N SER A 35 3.64 14.60 6.12
CA SER A 35 4.50 14.55 7.30
C SER A 35 3.69 14.52 8.59
N ILE A 36 2.45 15.02 8.60
CA ILE A 36 1.60 15.04 9.80
C ILE A 36 0.48 14.00 9.64
N SER A 37 0.26 13.22 10.70
CA SER A 37 -0.82 12.25 10.80
C SER A 37 -2.22 12.91 10.79
N PRO A 38 -3.28 12.22 10.32
CA PRO A 38 -4.64 12.79 10.23
C PRO A 38 -5.21 13.33 11.55
N ASP A 39 -4.94 12.65 12.66
CA ASP A 39 -5.33 13.10 14.01
C ASP A 39 -4.40 14.17 14.61
N LYS A 40 -3.37 14.58 13.85
CA LYS A 40 -2.38 15.62 14.19
C LYS A 40 -1.53 15.32 15.41
N LYS A 41 -1.50 14.07 15.90
CA LYS A 41 -0.70 13.71 17.08
C LYS A 41 0.74 13.39 16.75
N TRP A 42 0.98 12.92 15.53
CA TRP A 42 2.28 12.46 15.08
C TRP A 42 2.78 13.29 13.91
N GLN A 43 4.08 13.58 13.94
CA GLN A 43 4.80 14.25 12.87
C GLN A 43 6.04 13.44 12.49
N TYR A 44 6.20 13.22 11.19
CA TYR A 44 7.41 12.71 10.57
C TYR A 44 8.42 13.83 10.39
N ILE A 45 9.64 13.59 10.84
CA ILE A 45 10.81 14.42 10.63
C ILE A 45 11.78 13.61 9.77
N GLY A 46 12.06 14.10 8.55
CA GLY A 46 13.01 13.48 7.62
C GLY A 46 14.47 13.87 7.89
N GLY A 47 15.34 13.62 6.89
CA GLY A 47 16.79 13.84 6.97
C GLY A 47 17.55 12.56 7.35
N ASP A 48 18.81 12.71 7.79
CA ASP A 48 19.74 11.60 8.03
C ASP A 48 19.29 10.64 9.16
N ALA A 49 18.47 11.14 10.09
CA ALA A 49 17.91 10.37 11.20
C ALA A 49 16.38 10.50 11.19
N PRO A 50 15.70 9.84 10.24
CA PRO A 50 14.27 9.98 10.08
C PRO A 50 13.54 9.37 11.29
N LYS A 51 12.48 10.05 11.75
CA LYS A 51 11.76 9.69 12.97
C LYS A 51 10.32 10.18 13.00
N ILE A 52 9.53 9.60 13.89
CA ILE A 52 8.21 10.09 14.28
C ILE A 52 8.31 10.72 15.66
N VAL A 53 7.75 11.92 15.79
CA VAL A 53 7.63 12.65 17.05
C VAL A 53 6.16 12.93 17.37
N GLU A 54 5.86 13.10 18.65
CA GLU A 54 4.60 13.72 19.08
C GLU A 54 4.58 15.19 18.65
N ALA A 55 3.49 15.63 18.00
CA ALA A 55 3.40 16.96 17.40
C ALA A 55 3.42 18.11 18.44
N ASP A 56 2.86 17.88 19.64
CA ASP A 56 2.75 18.91 20.68
C ASP A 56 4.01 19.01 21.55
N SER A 57 4.74 17.91 21.72
CA SER A 57 5.85 17.81 22.67
C SER A 57 7.22 17.63 22.01
N ASN A 58 7.26 17.31 20.71
CA ASN A 58 8.45 16.87 19.97
C ASN A 58 9.17 15.66 20.59
N GLN A 59 8.52 14.91 21.48
CA GLN A 59 9.09 13.68 22.02
C GLN A 59 9.19 12.62 20.93
N VAL A 60 10.34 11.97 20.84
CA VAL A 60 10.58 10.92 19.85
C VAL A 60 9.80 9.66 20.24
N ALA A 61 8.95 9.20 19.32
CA ALA A 61 8.11 8.03 19.51
C ALA A 61 8.58 6.82 18.70
N LEU A 62 9.30 7.05 17.60
CA LEU A 62 9.88 6.03 16.75
C LEU A 62 11.07 6.61 15.98
N GLU A 63 12.21 5.92 16.00
CA GLU A 63 13.32 6.19 15.08
C GLU A 63 13.41 5.06 14.05
N PHE A 64 13.59 5.40 12.77
CA PHE A 64 13.71 4.38 11.72
C PHE A 64 15.13 3.79 11.64
N SER A 65 16.11 4.42 12.31
CA SER A 65 17.53 4.04 12.35
C SER A 65 17.78 2.64 12.90
N GLU A 66 16.99 2.18 13.87
CA GLU A 66 17.15 0.84 14.48
C GLU A 66 16.75 -0.30 13.53
N GLY A 67 16.01 0.00 12.45
CA GLY A 67 15.55 -0.97 11.48
C GLY A 67 16.46 -1.16 10.25
N CYS A 68 17.55 -0.39 10.12
CA CYS A 68 18.26 -0.31 8.84
C CYS A 68 19.79 -0.21 8.95
N SER A 69 20.49 -1.24 8.46
CA SER A 69 21.94 -1.20 8.18
C SER A 69 22.26 -0.68 6.77
N LEU A 70 21.24 -0.29 5.99
CA LEU A 70 21.33 -0.08 4.54
C LEU A 70 21.64 1.37 4.11
N GLY A 71 22.04 2.26 5.03
CA GLY A 71 22.48 3.63 4.66
C GLY A 71 21.48 4.46 3.83
N GLY A 72 20.22 4.03 3.76
CA GLY A 72 19.28 4.42 2.71
C GLY A 72 18.23 5.42 3.15
N PHE A 73 18.51 6.27 4.13
CA PHE A 73 17.62 7.38 4.47
C PHE A 73 17.99 8.57 3.59
N GLY A 74 17.19 8.80 2.53
CA GLY A 74 17.37 9.91 1.61
C GLY A 74 16.20 10.89 1.65
N GLU A 75 16.33 12.00 0.92
CA GLU A 75 15.27 13.02 0.73
C GLU A 75 13.96 12.43 0.17
N ASN A 76 14.01 11.25 -0.45
CA ASN A 76 12.86 10.55 -1.02
C ASN A 76 12.08 9.70 0.01
N SER A 77 12.47 9.74 1.29
CA SER A 77 11.77 9.03 2.35
C SER A 77 10.37 9.59 2.57
N THR A 78 9.39 8.71 2.68
CA THR A 78 7.97 9.07 2.71
C THR A 78 7.22 8.27 3.77
N VAL A 79 6.27 8.91 4.45
CA VAL A 79 5.34 8.27 5.39
C VAL A 79 3.91 8.32 4.87
N PHE A 80 3.21 7.20 5.02
CA PHE A 80 1.82 7.02 4.64
C PHE A 80 0.99 6.72 5.87
N TRP A 81 0.04 7.61 6.15
CA TRP A 81 -0.87 7.50 7.29
C TRP A 81 -2.22 6.92 6.89
N PRO A 82 -2.78 5.96 7.65
CA PRO A 82 -4.18 5.61 7.56
C PRO A 82 -5.06 6.71 8.17
N PRO A 83 -6.35 6.75 7.83
CA PRO A 83 -7.28 7.75 8.38
C PRO A 83 -7.38 7.78 9.91
N ASP A 84 -7.08 6.68 10.59
CA ASP A 84 -7.18 6.58 12.05
C ASP A 84 -5.86 6.85 12.80
N SER A 85 -4.76 7.14 12.08
CA SER A 85 -3.42 7.34 12.62
C SER A 85 -2.86 6.18 13.48
N ARG A 86 -3.43 4.97 13.43
CA ARG A 86 -3.01 3.84 14.30
C ARG A 86 -2.02 2.87 13.67
N ARG A 87 -1.77 3.02 12.37
CA ARG A 87 -0.68 2.35 11.66
C ARG A 87 0.12 3.40 10.90
N LEU A 88 1.28 3.02 10.41
CA LEU A 88 2.01 3.81 9.42
C LEU A 88 2.76 2.88 8.49
N ALA A 89 2.92 3.30 7.25
CA ALA A 89 3.91 2.72 6.35
C ALA A 89 4.98 3.77 6.10
N PHE A 90 6.24 3.37 6.21
CA PHE A 90 7.39 4.16 5.86
C PHE A 90 8.05 3.52 4.64
N TYR A 91 8.41 4.36 3.69
CA TYR A 91 9.12 3.94 2.50
C TYR A 91 10.34 4.83 2.31
N SER A 92 11.48 4.24 1.98
CA SER A 92 12.66 4.96 1.55
C SER A 92 13.30 4.28 0.35
N CYS A 93 13.82 5.12 -0.54
CA CYS A 93 14.72 4.70 -1.61
C CYS A 93 16.05 5.43 -1.36
N GLY A 94 17.10 4.67 -1.05
CA GLY A 94 18.45 5.21 -0.85
C GLY A 94 19.13 5.59 -2.17
N GLU A 95 20.38 6.07 -2.10
CA GLU A 95 21.24 6.22 -3.26
C GLU A 95 21.57 4.83 -3.84
N GLY A 96 20.82 4.39 -4.86
CA GLY A 96 20.98 3.09 -5.50
C GLY A 96 19.65 2.40 -5.80
N LYS A 97 19.66 1.06 -5.74
CA LYS A 97 18.49 0.18 -6.01
C LYS A 97 17.89 -0.40 -4.74
N GLU A 98 18.24 0.17 -3.59
CA GLU A 98 17.83 -0.32 -2.28
C GLU A 98 16.53 0.36 -1.86
N HIS A 99 15.46 -0.43 -1.86
CA HIS A 99 14.13 -0.02 -1.45
C HIS A 99 13.85 -0.57 -0.05
N LEU A 100 13.42 0.29 0.86
CA LEU A 100 13.06 -0.08 2.23
C LEU A 100 11.60 0.22 2.48
N THR A 101 10.87 -0.78 2.97
CA THR A 101 9.52 -0.59 3.49
C THR A 101 9.42 -1.10 4.91
N LEU A 102 8.94 -0.23 5.79
CA LEU A 102 8.69 -0.55 7.19
C LEU A 102 7.23 -0.28 7.51
N LEU A 103 6.63 -1.17 8.28
CA LEU A 103 5.25 -1.07 8.72
C LEU A 103 5.21 -1.03 10.24
N TYR A 104 4.42 -0.14 10.82
CA TYR A 104 4.25 -0.07 12.27
C TYR A 104 2.77 0.05 12.65
N GLN A 105 2.46 -0.37 13.87
CA GLN A 105 1.17 -0.21 14.51
C GLN A 105 1.34 0.37 15.91
N LEU A 106 0.50 1.33 16.25
CA LEU A 106 0.45 1.91 17.59
C LEU A 106 -0.26 0.93 18.54
N ARG A 107 0.43 0.48 19.59
CA ARG A 107 -0.09 -0.37 20.67
C ARG A 107 0.36 0.18 22.00
N ASP A 108 -0.58 0.39 22.92
CA ASP A 108 -0.29 0.91 24.26
C ASP A 108 0.64 2.14 24.24
N ALA A 109 0.31 3.09 23.36
CA ALA A 109 1.06 4.33 23.10
C ALA A 109 2.50 4.14 22.54
N ARG A 110 2.83 2.96 22.02
CA ARG A 110 4.14 2.67 21.42
C ARG A 110 4.01 2.14 20.00
N TRP A 111 4.91 2.58 19.12
CA TRP A 111 4.99 2.06 17.76
C TRP A 111 5.68 0.70 17.76
N VAL A 112 4.97 -0.33 17.30
CA VAL A 112 5.47 -1.70 17.20
C VAL A 112 5.65 -2.06 15.73
N ALA A 113 6.83 -2.53 15.36
CA ALA A 113 7.13 -2.97 14.01
C ALA A 113 6.26 -4.18 13.64
N LEU A 114 5.69 -4.15 12.44
CA LEU A 114 4.97 -5.25 11.82
C LEU A 114 5.88 -5.96 10.81
N LYS A 115 5.53 -7.20 10.47
CA LYS A 115 6.18 -7.89 9.36
C LYS A 115 5.87 -7.15 8.05
N THR A 116 6.87 -6.75 7.30
CA THR A 116 6.68 -6.20 5.94
C THR A 116 6.60 -7.34 4.91
N PRO A 117 5.71 -7.27 3.89
CA PRO A 117 5.86 -8.10 2.69
C PRO A 117 7.21 -7.86 2.03
N GLY A 118 7.95 -8.90 1.65
CA GLY A 118 9.32 -8.68 1.16
C GLY A 118 10.09 -9.94 0.79
N ASP A 119 11.42 -9.81 0.77
CA ASP A 119 12.33 -10.87 0.33
C ASP A 119 12.15 -12.17 1.11
N GLY A 120 12.15 -13.30 0.38
CA GLY A 120 12.05 -14.63 0.96
C GLY A 120 10.67 -15.00 1.50
N ASP A 121 9.63 -14.20 1.25
CA ASP A 121 8.25 -14.56 1.55
C ASP A 121 7.50 -15.12 0.32
N LYS A 122 6.23 -15.48 0.53
CA LYS A 122 5.36 -16.04 -0.52
C LYS A 122 5.05 -15.04 -1.65
N LEU A 123 5.16 -13.74 -1.40
CA LEU A 123 5.01 -12.71 -2.41
C LEU A 123 6.26 -12.66 -3.31
N PHE A 124 7.46 -12.71 -2.73
CA PHE A 124 8.70 -12.84 -3.50
C PHE A 124 8.68 -14.09 -4.40
N GLU A 125 8.30 -15.25 -3.85
CA GLU A 125 8.14 -16.49 -4.61
C GLU A 125 7.11 -16.36 -5.75
N ARG A 126 5.97 -15.72 -5.50
CA ARG A 126 4.93 -15.49 -6.51
C ARG A 126 5.46 -14.66 -7.68
N VAL A 127 6.22 -13.60 -7.38
CA VAL A 127 6.80 -12.71 -8.39
C VAL A 127 7.89 -13.45 -9.18
N GLY A 128 8.76 -14.21 -8.50
CA GLY A 128 9.76 -15.06 -9.15
C GLY A 128 9.13 -16.10 -10.10
N ASN A 129 8.04 -16.75 -9.70
CA ASN A 129 7.31 -17.68 -10.57
C ASN A 129 6.74 -17.01 -11.84
N ILE A 130 6.32 -15.75 -11.76
CA ILE A 130 5.87 -14.97 -12.93
C ILE A 130 7.04 -14.75 -13.89
N ILE A 131 8.21 -14.36 -13.37
CA ILE A 131 9.43 -14.13 -14.14
C ILE A 131 9.96 -15.43 -14.76
N GLU A 132 10.01 -16.53 -14.02
CA GLU A 132 10.40 -17.84 -14.54
C GLU A 132 9.51 -18.26 -15.72
N ALA A 133 8.20 -18.05 -15.60
CA ALA A 133 7.26 -18.32 -16.69
C ALA A 133 7.51 -17.43 -17.92
N GLN A 134 7.94 -16.16 -17.73
CA GLN A 134 8.34 -15.29 -18.84
C GLN A 134 9.62 -15.79 -19.51
N ALA A 135 10.64 -16.15 -18.73
CA ALA A 135 11.90 -16.70 -19.22
C ALA A 135 11.68 -17.97 -20.04
N LYS A 136 10.86 -18.91 -19.53
CA LYS A 136 10.48 -20.13 -20.25
C LYS A 136 9.78 -19.84 -21.57
N ARG A 137 8.84 -18.88 -21.61
CA ARG A 137 8.15 -18.48 -22.85
C ARG A 137 9.09 -17.86 -23.89
N LYS A 138 10.18 -17.22 -23.44
CA LYS A 138 11.24 -16.69 -24.31
C LYS A 138 12.28 -17.73 -24.71
N GLY A 139 12.12 -19.00 -24.29
CA GLY A 139 12.99 -20.10 -24.68
C GLY A 139 14.30 -20.16 -23.90
N LEU A 140 14.41 -19.48 -22.74
CA LEU A 140 15.60 -19.56 -21.92
C LEU A 140 15.75 -20.95 -21.29
N PRO A 141 16.99 -21.50 -21.25
CA PRO A 141 17.29 -22.70 -20.49
C PRO A 141 16.94 -22.54 -19.00
N LYS A 142 16.47 -23.62 -18.36
CA LYS A 142 16.12 -23.62 -16.93
C LYS A 142 17.27 -23.22 -15.99
N LYS A 143 18.52 -23.37 -16.43
CA LYS A 143 19.72 -23.07 -15.62
C LYS A 143 20.26 -21.66 -15.88
N THR A 144 19.58 -20.84 -16.69
CA THR A 144 20.01 -19.46 -16.90
C THR A 144 19.87 -18.69 -15.60
N PHE A 145 20.99 -18.18 -15.11
CA PHE A 145 21.00 -17.26 -13.98
C PHE A 145 20.44 -15.90 -14.42
N LEU A 146 19.47 -15.39 -13.66
CA LEU A 146 18.93 -14.05 -13.83
C LEU A 146 19.46 -13.19 -12.69
N HIS A 147 20.01 -12.03 -13.03
CA HIS A 147 20.50 -11.06 -12.06
C HIS A 147 19.38 -10.08 -11.72
N MET A 148 19.00 -10.02 -10.44
CA MET A 148 18.00 -9.07 -9.95
C MET A 148 18.49 -7.64 -10.13
N GLN A 149 17.78 -6.87 -10.94
CA GLN A 149 18.06 -5.46 -11.15
C GLN A 149 17.45 -4.61 -10.04
N TRP A 150 16.23 -4.93 -9.62
CA TRP A 150 15.58 -4.31 -8.47
C TRP A 150 14.49 -5.22 -7.91
N TRP A 151 14.21 -5.00 -6.63
CA TRP A 151 13.02 -5.48 -5.93
C TRP A 151 12.44 -4.32 -5.15
N LYS A 152 11.14 -4.07 -5.32
CA LYS A 152 10.43 -2.94 -4.74
C LYS A 152 9.11 -3.41 -4.15
N VAL A 153 8.85 -2.98 -2.93
CA VAL A 153 7.55 -3.15 -2.24
C VAL A 153 7.13 -1.77 -1.74
N GLU A 154 6.63 -0.90 -2.59
CA GLU A 154 6.33 0.49 -2.24
C GLU A 154 4.87 0.63 -1.75
N PRO A 155 4.64 1.20 -0.56
CA PRO A 155 3.32 1.64 -0.15
C PRO A 155 2.80 2.74 -1.08
N GLU A 156 1.55 2.62 -1.51
CA GLU A 156 0.90 3.64 -2.34
C GLU A 156 0.03 4.57 -1.51
N ARG A 157 -0.87 3.97 -0.73
CA ARG A 157 -1.81 4.66 0.15
C ARG A 157 -2.58 3.66 0.99
N TRP A 158 -2.96 4.08 2.19
CA TRP A 158 -3.99 3.40 2.97
C TRP A 158 -5.35 3.64 2.33
N LEU A 159 -6.12 2.60 2.02
CA LEU A 159 -7.49 2.70 1.50
C LEU A 159 -8.49 2.96 2.63
N ASP A 160 -8.19 2.45 3.83
CA ASP A 160 -8.91 2.63 5.08
C ASP A 160 -7.95 2.38 6.25
N SER A 161 -8.45 2.26 7.49
CA SER A 161 -7.62 2.03 8.68
C SER A 161 -6.87 0.69 8.71
N ARG A 162 -7.32 -0.30 7.93
CA ARG A 162 -6.81 -1.68 7.93
C ARG A 162 -6.30 -2.13 6.58
N THR A 163 -6.48 -1.35 5.52
CA THR A 163 -6.16 -1.78 4.16
C THR A 163 -5.11 -0.88 3.53
N LEU A 164 -3.99 -1.46 3.10
CA LEU A 164 -2.90 -0.76 2.41
C LEU A 164 -2.83 -1.21 0.94
N ALA A 165 -2.77 -0.25 0.02
CA ALA A 165 -2.38 -0.51 -1.36
C ALA A 165 -0.85 -0.48 -1.47
N ILE A 166 -0.27 -1.48 -2.14
CA ILE A 166 1.18 -1.64 -2.29
C ILE A 166 1.51 -1.92 -3.76
N HIS A 167 2.43 -1.15 -4.35
CA HIS A 167 3.05 -1.45 -5.63
C HIS A 167 4.26 -2.35 -5.42
N VAL A 168 4.24 -3.51 -6.06
CA VAL A 168 5.34 -4.47 -6.06
C VAL A 168 5.93 -4.52 -7.44
N SER A 169 7.23 -4.29 -7.56
CA SER A 169 7.96 -4.34 -8.82
C SER A 169 9.22 -5.18 -8.68
N MET A 170 9.42 -6.10 -9.61
CA MET A 170 10.68 -6.83 -9.75
C MET A 170 11.11 -6.79 -11.19
N ALA A 171 12.40 -6.56 -11.41
CA ALA A 171 13.03 -6.85 -12.68
C ALA A 171 14.32 -7.64 -12.50
N GLU A 172 14.52 -8.58 -13.41
CA GLU A 172 15.71 -9.39 -13.53
C GLU A 172 16.18 -9.41 -14.98
N VAL A 173 17.48 -9.55 -15.20
CA VAL A 173 18.07 -9.57 -16.53
C VAL A 173 19.03 -10.74 -16.68
N VAL A 174 19.26 -11.13 -17.93
CA VAL A 174 20.31 -12.11 -18.24
C VAL A 174 21.67 -11.40 -18.25
N HIS A 175 22.55 -11.80 -17.33
CA HIS A 175 23.98 -11.46 -17.38
C HIS A 175 24.78 -12.68 -17.86
N ARG A 176 25.91 -12.44 -18.55
CA ARG A 176 26.98 -13.44 -18.67
C ARG A 176 27.70 -13.57 -17.32
N ASP A 177 28.46 -14.65 -17.16
CA ASP A 177 29.28 -14.90 -15.96
C ASP A 177 30.31 -13.78 -15.68
N ASN A 178 30.66 -12.97 -16.70
CA ASN A 178 31.52 -11.79 -16.58
C ASN A 178 30.78 -10.50 -16.14
N GLY A 179 29.49 -10.59 -15.81
CA GLY A 179 28.65 -9.45 -15.40
C GLY A 179 28.10 -8.60 -16.55
N GLU A 180 28.40 -8.95 -17.81
CA GLU A 180 27.88 -8.22 -18.98
C GLU A 180 26.38 -8.49 -19.17
N TYR A 181 25.58 -7.43 -19.35
CA TYR A 181 24.19 -7.55 -19.78
C TYR A 181 24.12 -8.06 -21.22
N VAL A 182 23.39 -9.14 -21.45
CA VAL A 182 23.45 -9.84 -22.75
C VAL A 182 22.11 -10.32 -23.27
N GLY A 183 21.00 -10.03 -22.58
CA GLY A 183 19.74 -10.66 -22.92
C GLY A 183 18.52 -9.87 -22.49
N PRO A 184 17.33 -10.45 -22.66
CA PRO A 184 16.08 -9.78 -22.33
C PRO A 184 15.99 -9.45 -20.84
N SER A 185 15.30 -8.34 -20.54
CA SER A 185 14.79 -8.04 -19.20
C SER A 185 13.46 -8.76 -18.97
N PHE A 186 13.27 -9.26 -17.76
CA PHE A 186 12.06 -9.87 -17.27
C PHE A 186 11.60 -9.08 -16.07
N GLY A 187 10.29 -8.92 -15.93
CA GLY A 187 9.77 -8.19 -14.80
C GLY A 187 8.27 -8.24 -14.70
N THR A 188 7.78 -7.80 -13.56
CA THR A 188 6.35 -7.67 -13.34
C THR A 188 6.07 -6.60 -12.30
N ASP A 189 4.96 -5.91 -12.53
CA ASP A 189 4.40 -4.94 -11.62
C ASP A 189 3.02 -5.43 -11.16
N LEU A 190 2.85 -5.50 -9.85
CA LEU A 190 1.62 -5.90 -9.19
C LEU A 190 1.15 -4.77 -8.27
N LEU A 191 -0.11 -4.38 -8.40
CA LEU A 191 -0.79 -3.58 -7.39
C LEU A 191 -1.54 -4.53 -6.45
N LEU A 192 -1.12 -4.56 -5.20
CA LEU A 192 -1.69 -5.39 -4.16
C LEU A 192 -2.60 -4.58 -3.25
N THR A 193 -3.61 -5.25 -2.71
CA THR A 193 -4.35 -4.76 -1.56
C THR A 193 -4.11 -5.72 -0.41
N VAL A 194 -3.53 -5.20 0.67
CA VAL A 194 -3.15 -5.93 1.87
C VAL A 194 -4.05 -5.49 3.02
N GLU A 195 -4.72 -6.44 3.66
CA GLU A 195 -5.60 -6.20 4.80
C GLU A 195 -4.90 -6.67 6.08
N PHE A 196 -4.88 -5.82 7.10
CA PHE A 196 -4.31 -6.06 8.42
C PHE A 196 -5.40 -6.38 9.44
N ASP A 197 -5.15 -7.38 10.29
CA ASP A 197 -5.95 -7.62 11.48
C ASP A 197 -5.45 -6.79 12.68
N ASP A 198 -6.13 -6.94 13.82
CA ASP A 198 -5.79 -6.20 15.04
C ASP A 198 -4.46 -6.63 15.67
N ALA A 199 -4.06 -7.89 15.43
CA ALA A 199 -2.76 -8.43 15.83
C ALA A 199 -1.63 -7.99 14.90
N GLY A 200 -1.93 -7.22 13.84
CA GLY A 200 -0.96 -6.67 12.90
C GLY A 200 -0.48 -7.69 11.86
N ASP A 201 -1.05 -8.89 11.85
CA ASP A 201 -0.87 -9.83 10.78
C ASP A 201 -1.63 -9.35 9.56
N TRP A 202 -1.16 -9.74 8.37
CA TRP A 202 -1.75 -9.29 7.13
C TRP A 202 -1.90 -10.41 6.11
N LYS A 203 -2.83 -10.19 5.18
CA LYS A 203 -3.07 -11.06 4.02
C LYS A 203 -3.30 -10.22 2.76
N ILE A 204 -2.95 -10.79 1.61
CA ILE A 204 -3.26 -10.20 0.31
C ILE A 204 -4.71 -10.54 -0.05
N VAL A 205 -5.58 -9.52 -0.14
CA VAL A 205 -6.99 -9.68 -0.50
C VAL A 205 -7.28 -9.39 -1.97
N LYS A 206 -6.40 -8.63 -2.63
CA LYS A 206 -6.48 -8.36 -4.07
C LYS A 206 -5.10 -8.30 -4.68
N THR A 207 -4.99 -8.82 -5.90
CA THR A 207 -3.80 -8.69 -6.73
C THR A 207 -4.25 -8.25 -8.11
N HIS A 208 -3.70 -7.15 -8.59
CA HIS A 208 -3.88 -6.65 -9.94
C HIS A 208 -2.52 -6.66 -10.64
N ARG A 209 -2.40 -7.40 -11.75
CA ARG A 209 -1.21 -7.32 -12.59
C ARG A 209 -1.34 -6.11 -13.50
N MET A 210 -0.38 -5.21 -13.39
CA MET A 210 -0.45 -3.92 -14.06
C MET A 210 -0.06 -4.05 -15.54
N SER A 211 -0.71 -3.25 -16.37
CA SER A 211 -0.35 -3.04 -17.77
C SER A 211 0.78 -2.02 -17.89
N GLU A 212 1.52 -2.02 -19.00
CA GLU A 212 2.55 -1.01 -19.30
C GLU A 212 2.04 0.42 -19.17
N LYS A 213 0.77 0.67 -19.56
CA LYS A 213 0.13 1.99 -19.43
C LYS A 213 -0.06 2.41 -17.97
N GLU A 214 -0.34 1.47 -17.09
CA GLU A 214 -0.48 1.74 -15.65
C GLU A 214 0.89 1.95 -15.01
N ILE A 215 1.89 1.17 -15.39
CA ILE A 215 3.26 1.25 -14.87
C ILE A 215 3.88 2.62 -15.11
N LYS A 216 3.66 3.23 -16.28
CA LYS A 216 4.12 4.60 -16.60
C LYS A 216 3.67 5.69 -15.62
N LYS A 217 2.69 5.41 -14.75
CA LYS A 217 2.26 6.34 -13.70
C LYS A 217 3.13 6.29 -12.44
N PHE A 218 3.98 5.26 -12.32
CA PHE A 218 4.88 5.00 -11.20
C PHE A 218 6.35 5.21 -11.58
N GLU A 219 6.61 5.49 -12.87
CA GLU A 219 7.90 5.99 -13.36
C GLU A 219 7.96 7.49 -13.00
N HIS A 220 8.64 7.80 -11.89
CA HIS A 220 8.93 9.16 -11.44
C HIS A 220 10.17 9.73 -12.14
#